data_AF-A0A537REY3-F1
#
_entry.id   AF-A0A537REY3-F1
#
_cell.length_a   1.000
_cell.length_b   1.000
_cell.length_c   1.000
_cell.angle_alpha   90.00
_cell.angle_beta   90.00
_cell.angle_gamma   90.00
#
_symmetry.space_group_name_H-M   'P 1'
#
loop_
_entity.id
_entity.type
_entity.pdbx_description
1 polymer ?
#
loop_
_entity_poly.entity_id
_entity_poly.type
_entity_poly.pdbx_seq_one_letter_code
_entity_poly.pdbx_strand_id
1 'polypeptide(L)'
;FAAFLALLPPELDGRSIRHVVEVRHESFLVPSFIALLRKFSVAVAVVDSEKHPLIADVAADFVYARLQRTSEEEKSGYPARALALWAKRARQWGAGGVPDDLDALVAPSPARGERDVFIYMISGAKARAPAAAMALIDRLKGD
;
A
#
# COMPACT_ATOMS: atom_id res chain seq x y z
N PHE A 1 -16.13 -5.09 13.13
CA PHE A 1 -14.77 -4.67 12.76
C PHE A 1 -14.14 -3.70 13.76
N ALA A 2 -14.80 -2.61 14.17
CA ALA A 2 -14.24 -1.64 15.13
C ALA A 2 -13.70 -2.26 16.44
N ALA A 3 -14.45 -3.18 17.06
CA ALA A 3 -14.00 -3.86 18.28
C ALA A 3 -12.69 -4.66 18.09
N PHE A 4 -12.47 -5.22 16.89
CA PHE A 4 -11.20 -5.89 16.57
C PHE A 4 -10.03 -4.89 16.52
N LEU A 5 -10.21 -3.75 15.86
CA LEU A 5 -9.18 -2.71 15.79
C LEU A 5 -8.82 -2.15 17.18
N ALA A 6 -9.80 -2.04 18.08
CA ALA A 6 -9.59 -1.57 19.45
C ALA A 6 -8.73 -2.52 20.30
N LEU A 7 -8.58 -3.78 19.89
CA LEU A 7 -7.74 -4.77 20.57
C LEU A 7 -6.31 -4.82 20.02
N LEU A 8 -6.01 -4.09 18.95
CA LEU A 8 -4.66 -4.05 18.37
C LEU A 8 -3.73 -3.23 19.28
N PRO A 9 -2.66 -3.82 19.82
CA PRO A 9 -1.81 -3.13 20.79
C PRO A 9 -0.94 -2.09 20.08
N PRO A 10 -0.86 -0.83 20.57
CA PRO A 10 0.02 0.18 19.98
C PRO A 10 1.51 -0.08 20.29
N GLU A 11 1.80 -0.94 21.27
CA GLU A 11 3.14 -1.28 21.73
C GLU A 11 3.21 -2.75 22.16
N LEU A 12 4.33 -3.41 21.90
CA LEU A 12 4.65 -4.74 22.41
C LEU A 12 6.13 -4.76 22.85
N ASP A 13 6.40 -5.18 24.07
CA ASP A 13 7.75 -5.27 24.65
C ASP A 13 8.61 -3.99 24.49
N GLY A 14 8.01 -2.81 24.75
CA GLY A 14 8.71 -1.53 24.62
C GLY A 14 8.86 -1.02 23.18
N ARG A 15 8.25 -1.68 22.18
CA ARG A 15 8.35 -1.32 20.77
C ARG A 15 7.00 -0.89 20.23
N SER A 16 6.95 0.30 19.64
CA SER A 16 5.76 0.77 18.92
C SER A 16 5.42 -0.18 17.77
N ILE A 17 4.13 -0.52 17.65
CA ILE A 17 3.59 -1.41 16.61
C ILE A 17 2.73 -0.60 15.65
N ARG A 18 2.96 -0.80 14.36
CA ARG A 18 2.14 -0.25 13.27
C ARG A 18 1.31 -1.35 12.64
N HIS A 19 0.01 -1.13 12.53
CA HIS A 19 -0.93 -2.14 12.06
C HIS A 19 -1.36 -1.90 10.63
N VAL A 20 -1.53 -2.99 9.88
CA VAL A 20 -2.06 -2.99 8.52
C VAL A 20 -3.18 -4.02 8.44
N VAL A 21 -4.29 -3.66 7.78
CA VAL A 21 -5.35 -4.61 7.41
C VAL A 21 -5.44 -4.75 5.90
N GLU A 22 -5.53 -5.98 5.43
CA GLU A 22 -5.91 -6.28 4.05
C GLU A 22 -7.35 -6.79 4.04
N VAL A 23 -8.22 -6.10 3.30
CA VAL A 23 -9.60 -6.51 3.08
C VAL A 23 -9.78 -6.97 1.64
N ARG A 24 -10.58 -8.01 1.44
CA ARG A 24 -10.73 -8.69 0.13
C ARG A 24 -12.15 -8.65 -0.42
N HIS A 25 -13.03 -7.87 0.21
CA HIS A 25 -14.44 -7.80 -0.13
C HIS A 25 -14.86 -6.35 -0.39
N GLU A 26 -15.68 -6.14 -1.41
CA GLU A 26 -16.13 -4.83 -1.87
C GLU A 26 -16.95 -4.04 -0.84
N SER A 27 -17.55 -4.72 0.14
CA SER A 27 -18.28 -4.07 1.24
C SER A 27 -17.42 -3.12 2.08
N PHE A 28 -16.09 -3.18 1.95
CA PHE A 28 -15.16 -2.26 2.59
C PHE A 28 -14.88 -0.99 1.76
N LEU A 29 -15.39 -0.89 0.53
CA LEU A 29 -15.32 0.28 -0.34
C LEU A 29 -16.30 1.39 0.11
N VAL A 30 -16.21 1.78 1.37
CA VAL A 30 -17.08 2.80 1.98
C VAL A 30 -16.28 3.80 2.80
N PRO A 31 -16.64 5.11 2.77
CA PRO A 31 -15.95 6.15 3.54
C PRO A 31 -15.82 5.87 5.05
N SER A 32 -16.82 5.22 5.64
CA SER A 32 -16.85 4.89 7.07
C SER A 32 -15.76 3.90 7.49
N PHE A 33 -15.31 3.04 6.56
CA PHE A 33 -14.19 2.13 6.79
C PHE A 33 -12.88 2.91 6.93
N ILE A 34 -12.61 3.86 6.01
CA ILE A 34 -11.41 4.69 6.08
C ILE A 34 -11.40 5.58 7.33
N ALA A 35 -12.55 6.16 7.68
CA ALA A 35 -12.69 6.94 8.91
C ALA A 35 -12.35 6.10 10.16
N LEU A 36 -12.79 4.85 10.18
CA LEU A 36 -12.50 3.92 11.27
C LEU A 36 -11.00 3.58 11.34
N LEU A 37 -10.35 3.32 10.22
CA LEU A 37 -8.91 3.05 10.17
C LEU A 37 -8.07 4.25 10.65
N ARG A 38 -8.42 5.48 10.21
CA ARG A 38 -7.79 6.72 10.67
C ARG A 38 -7.92 6.91 12.18
N LYS A 39 -9.09 6.59 12.76
CA LYS A 39 -9.31 6.67 14.22
C LYS A 39 -8.35 5.78 15.01
N PHE A 40 -8.02 4.60 14.49
CA PHE A 40 -7.15 3.63 15.16
C PHE A 40 -5.69 3.67 14.67
N SER A 41 -5.33 4.61 13.78
CA SER A 41 -3.99 4.68 13.15
C SER A 41 -3.57 3.37 12.48
N VAL A 42 -4.51 2.70 11.80
CA VAL A 42 -4.30 1.44 11.10
C VAL A 42 -4.23 1.72 9.60
N ALA A 43 -3.22 1.22 8.91
CA ALA A 43 -3.15 1.33 7.45
C ALA A 43 -4.06 0.29 6.78
N VAL A 44 -4.62 0.65 5.61
CA VAL A 44 -5.17 -0.33 4.68
C VAL A 44 -4.08 -0.75 3.70
N ALA A 45 -3.99 -2.04 3.41
CA ALA A 45 -3.08 -2.53 2.38
C ALA A 45 -3.59 -2.10 0.99
N VAL A 46 -2.77 -1.36 0.23
CA VAL A 46 -3.01 -1.12 -1.20
C VAL A 46 -2.68 -2.40 -1.95
N VAL A 47 -3.68 -3.08 -2.51
CA VAL A 47 -3.49 -4.37 -3.17
C VAL A 47 -3.67 -4.21 -4.67
N ASP A 48 -2.59 -4.44 -5.43
CA ASP A 48 -2.66 -4.57 -6.88
C ASP A 48 -3.02 -6.01 -7.22
N SER A 49 -4.31 -6.26 -7.44
CA SER A 49 -4.86 -7.58 -7.73
C SER A 49 -6.02 -7.46 -8.71
N GLU A 50 -6.24 -8.50 -9.51
CA GLU A 50 -7.41 -8.59 -10.39
C GLU A 50 -8.67 -9.05 -9.64
N LYS A 51 -8.50 -9.62 -8.44
CA LYS A 51 -9.58 -10.30 -7.71
C LYS A 51 -10.10 -9.52 -6.51
N HIS A 52 -9.37 -8.51 -6.06
CA HIS A 52 -9.60 -7.84 -4.79
C HIS A 52 -9.68 -6.34 -4.98
N PRO A 53 -10.50 -5.64 -4.17
CA PRO A 53 -10.62 -4.19 -4.27
C PRO A 53 -9.28 -3.51 -4.00
N LEU A 54 -8.99 -2.47 -4.79
CA LEU A 54 -7.89 -1.56 -4.53
C LEU A 54 -8.43 -0.40 -3.70
N ILE A 55 -7.86 -0.18 -2.52
CA ILE A 55 -8.15 0.96 -1.64
C ILE A 55 -6.85 1.73 -1.49
N ALA A 56 -6.76 2.92 -2.09
CA ALA A 56 -5.54 3.74 -2.11
C ALA A 56 -5.52 4.81 -1.00
N ASP A 57 -6.57 4.91 -0.20
CA ASP A 57 -6.68 5.86 0.89
C ASP A 57 -5.54 5.71 1.91
N VAL A 58 -4.93 6.84 2.26
CA VAL A 58 -3.95 6.90 3.36
C VAL A 58 -4.70 7.07 4.68
N ALA A 59 -4.59 6.05 5.54
CA ALA A 59 -5.26 5.95 6.83
C ALA A 59 -4.32 5.96 8.05
N ALA A 60 -3.01 5.86 7.83
CA ALA A 60 -1.97 5.91 8.86
C ALA A 60 -0.83 6.85 8.43
N ASP A 61 0.19 6.98 9.28
CA ASP A 61 1.41 7.74 9.01
C ASP A 61 2.38 7.04 8.04
N PHE A 62 1.99 5.90 7.46
CA PHE A 62 2.74 5.13 6.49
C PHE A 62 1.82 4.50 5.44
N VAL A 63 2.42 4.04 4.33
CA VAL A 63 1.73 3.31 3.27
C VAL A 63 2.26 1.89 3.18
N TYR A 64 1.37 0.94 2.94
CA TYR A 64 1.71 -0.47 2.77
C TYR A 64 1.04 -1.00 1.49
N ALA A 65 1.84 -1.39 0.50
CA ALA A 65 1.36 -1.90 -0.78
C ALA A 65 1.80 -3.35 -1.01
N ARG A 66 0.91 -4.15 -1.58
CA ARG A 66 1.16 -5.53 -2.01
C ARG A 66 0.85 -5.66 -3.48
N LEU A 67 1.90 -5.83 -4.27
CA LEU A 67 1.83 -5.98 -5.72
C LEU A 67 1.70 -7.45 -6.08
N GLN A 68 0.52 -7.86 -6.56
CA GLN A 68 0.11 -9.27 -6.70
C GLN A 68 0.04 -9.81 -8.12
N ARG A 69 0.54 -9.05 -9.11
CA ARG A 69 0.33 -9.30 -10.54
C ARG A 69 1.64 -9.52 -11.29
N THR A 70 2.64 -10.12 -10.64
CA THR A 70 3.82 -10.55 -11.38
C THR A 70 3.44 -11.56 -12.48
N SER A 71 4.09 -11.49 -13.64
CA SER A 71 3.89 -12.37 -14.80
C SER A 71 5.18 -13.09 -15.18
N GLU A 72 5.08 -14.33 -15.66
CA GLU A 72 6.22 -15.11 -16.14
C GLU A 72 6.81 -14.56 -17.45
N GLU A 73 5.95 -13.93 -18.26
CA GLU A 73 6.27 -13.28 -19.54
C GLU A 73 7.15 -12.04 -19.36
N GLU A 74 7.07 -11.42 -18.19
CA GLU A 74 7.86 -10.24 -17.83
C GLU A 74 9.13 -10.68 -17.10
N LYS A 75 10.30 -10.43 -17.70
CA LYS A 75 11.60 -10.77 -17.06
C LYS A 75 11.77 -10.09 -15.71
N SER A 76 11.31 -8.85 -15.59
CA SER A 76 11.25 -8.07 -14.37
C SER A 76 9.98 -8.32 -13.53
N GLY A 77 9.19 -9.35 -13.84
CA GLY A 77 7.92 -9.66 -13.19
C GLY A 77 6.78 -8.70 -13.50
N TYR A 78 7.05 -7.44 -13.77
CA TYR A 78 6.07 -6.45 -14.24
C TYR A 78 6.54 -5.76 -15.52
N PRO A 79 5.61 -5.27 -16.35
CA PRO A 79 5.94 -4.40 -17.47
C PRO A 79 6.68 -3.15 -16.99
N ALA A 80 7.67 -2.69 -17.76
CA ALA A 80 8.52 -1.54 -17.39
C ALA A 80 7.70 -0.27 -17.05
N ARG A 81 6.61 -0.02 -17.79
CA ARG A 81 5.68 1.10 -17.55
C ARG A 81 4.96 0.99 -16.21
N ALA A 82 4.59 -0.22 -15.79
CA ALA A 82 3.90 -0.44 -14.53
C ALA A 82 4.86 -0.20 -13.36
N LEU A 83 6.11 -0.67 -13.47
CA LEU A 83 7.13 -0.39 -12.47
C LEU A 83 7.46 1.11 -12.37
N ALA A 84 7.49 1.84 -13.48
CA ALA A 84 7.68 3.29 -13.47
C ALA A 84 6.52 4.00 -12.76
N LEU A 85 5.28 3.56 -13.00
CA LEU A 85 4.10 4.11 -12.34
C LEU A 85 4.12 3.83 -10.83
N TRP A 86 4.46 2.60 -10.41
CA TRP A 86 4.62 2.27 -9.00
C TRP A 86 5.75 3.06 -8.32
N ALA A 87 6.84 3.35 -9.04
CA ALA A 87 7.90 4.23 -8.53
C ALA A 87 7.40 5.67 -8.34
N LYS A 88 6.63 6.23 -9.30
CA LYS A 88 5.99 7.55 -9.16
C LYS A 88 5.08 7.59 -7.93
N ARG A 89 4.21 6.59 -7.78
CA ARG A 89 3.29 6.47 -6.64
C ARG A 89 4.04 6.40 -5.31
N ALA A 90 5.09 5.58 -5.24
CA ALA A 90 5.94 5.46 -4.06
C ALA A 90 6.55 6.80 -3.65
N ARG A 91 7.05 7.58 -4.61
CA ARG A 91 7.61 8.93 -4.36
C ARG A 91 6.54 9.92 -3.90
N GLN A 92 5.37 9.94 -4.55
CA GLN A 92 4.26 10.81 -4.15
C GLN A 92 3.81 10.50 -2.72
N TRP A 93 3.66 9.21 -2.38
CA TRP A 93 3.38 8.82 -1.00
C TRP A 93 4.50 9.23 -0.07
N GLY A 94 5.77 8.93 -0.40
CA GLY A 94 6.93 9.22 0.44
C GLY A 94 7.09 10.70 0.78
N ALA A 95 6.77 11.59 -0.17
CA ALA A 95 6.74 13.04 0.04
C ALA A 95 5.52 13.54 0.85
N GLY A 96 4.69 12.64 1.38
CA GLY A 96 3.48 12.96 2.14
C GLY A 96 2.22 13.16 1.28
N GLY A 97 2.36 13.17 -0.05
CA GLY A 97 1.26 13.30 -0.99
C GLY A 97 0.45 12.01 -1.17
N VAL A 98 -0.49 12.04 -2.12
CA VAL A 98 -1.22 10.86 -2.61
C VAL A 98 -1.13 10.83 -4.14
N PRO A 99 -1.08 9.64 -4.76
CA PRO A 99 -1.11 9.54 -6.21
C PRO A 99 -2.36 10.16 -6.82
N ASP A 100 -2.17 10.74 -7.99
CA ASP A 100 -3.20 11.38 -8.81
C ASP A 100 -3.98 10.38 -9.68
N ASP A 101 -3.49 9.15 -9.78
CA ASP A 101 -3.98 8.11 -10.69
C ASP A 101 -4.66 6.93 -9.96
N LEU A 102 -4.88 7.05 -8.65
CA LEU A 102 -5.60 6.07 -7.84
C LEU A 102 -6.80 6.73 -7.16
N ASP A 103 -7.98 6.14 -7.34
CA ASP A 103 -9.19 6.62 -6.69
C ASP A 103 -9.12 6.39 -5.17
N ALA A 104 -9.46 7.43 -4.41
CA ALA A 104 -9.63 7.39 -2.97
C ALA A 104 -11.11 7.51 -2.61
N LEU A 105 -11.54 6.80 -1.57
CA LEU A 105 -12.91 6.83 -1.08
C LEU A 105 -13.23 8.12 -0.32
N VAL A 106 -12.21 8.76 0.27
CA VAL A 106 -12.33 10.02 0.98
C VAL A 106 -11.19 10.97 0.63
N ALA A 107 -11.41 12.27 0.86
CA ALA A 107 -10.36 13.25 0.72
C ALA A 107 -9.13 12.89 1.60
N PRO A 108 -7.90 13.11 1.09
CA PRO A 108 -6.69 12.89 1.87
C PRO A 108 -6.67 13.84 3.07
N SER A 109 -6.17 13.34 4.20
CA SER A 109 -5.82 14.23 5.31
C SER A 109 -4.58 15.05 4.96
N PRO A 110 -4.42 16.27 5.49
CA PRO A 110 -3.21 17.06 5.28
C PRO A 110 -1.96 16.25 5.62
N ALA A 111 -0.97 16.30 4.73
CA ALA A 111 0.30 15.64 4.94
C ALA A 111 0.99 16.21 6.20
N ARG A 112 1.57 15.33 7.01
CA ARG A 112 2.34 15.72 8.21
C ARG A 112 3.86 15.72 7.99
N GLY A 113 4.27 15.70 6.72
CA GLY A 113 5.66 15.53 6.30
C GLY A 113 5.85 14.28 5.44
N GLU A 114 7.09 13.83 5.35
CA GLU A 114 7.46 12.57 4.71
C GLU A 114 6.84 11.37 5.43
N ARG A 115 6.68 10.26 4.72
CA ARG A 115 6.19 9.00 5.30
C ARG A 115 6.92 7.78 4.76
N ASP A 116 6.94 6.74 5.59
CA ASP A 116 7.40 5.43 5.17
C ASP A 116 6.46 4.83 4.12
N VAL A 117 7.04 4.20 3.11
CA VAL A 117 6.31 3.46 2.06
C VAL A 117 6.90 2.06 1.95
N PHE A 118 6.11 1.06 2.30
CA PHE A 118 6.48 -0.35 2.18
C PHE A 118 5.79 -0.96 0.98
N ILE A 119 6.56 -1.50 0.02
CA ILE A 119 6.01 -2.16 -1.18
C ILE A 119 6.56 -3.58 -1.26
N TYR A 120 5.66 -4.55 -1.28
CA TYR A 120 6.00 -5.97 -1.39
C TYR A 120 5.50 -6.54 -2.72
N MET A 121 6.41 -7.16 -3.47
CA MET A 121 6.06 -8.01 -4.61
C MET A 121 5.72 -9.40 -4.07
N ILE A 122 4.50 -9.87 -4.29
CA ILE A 122 4.00 -11.13 -3.74
C ILE A 122 3.02 -11.78 -4.71
N SER A 123 2.71 -13.07 -4.58
CA SER A 123 1.74 -13.74 -5.47
C SER A 123 2.16 -13.68 -6.96
N GLY A 124 1.20 -13.83 -7.88
CA GLY A 124 1.43 -13.90 -9.33
C GLY A 124 2.40 -15.02 -9.71
N ALA A 125 3.25 -14.74 -10.69
CA ALA A 125 4.47 -15.48 -10.97
C ALA A 125 5.48 -15.28 -9.82
N LYS A 126 5.32 -16.03 -8.72
CA LYS A 126 6.08 -15.82 -7.47
C LYS A 126 7.60 -15.84 -7.67
N ALA A 127 8.11 -16.67 -8.58
CA ALA A 127 9.54 -16.72 -8.91
C ALA A 127 10.09 -15.39 -9.47
N ARG A 128 9.22 -14.53 -10.02
CA ARG A 128 9.57 -13.20 -10.52
C ARG A 128 9.50 -12.09 -9.47
N ALA A 129 8.96 -12.35 -8.27
CA ALA A 129 8.82 -11.34 -7.23
C ALA A 129 10.16 -10.68 -6.83
N PRO A 130 11.28 -11.41 -6.65
CA PRO A 130 12.57 -10.78 -6.39
C PRO A 130 13.04 -9.88 -7.54
N ALA A 131 12.89 -10.33 -8.80
CA ALA A 131 13.26 -9.53 -9.98
C ALA A 131 12.44 -8.24 -10.09
N ALA A 132 11.14 -8.31 -9.79
CA ALA A 132 10.27 -7.13 -9.73
C ALA A 132 10.67 -6.16 -8.63
N ALA A 133 10.99 -6.66 -7.44
CA ALA A 133 11.41 -5.84 -6.32
C ALA A 133 12.73 -5.11 -6.63
N MET A 134 13.73 -5.82 -7.17
CA MET A 134 15.00 -5.22 -7.60
C MET A 134 14.79 -4.17 -8.70
N ALA A 135 13.98 -4.48 -9.71
CA ALA A 135 13.69 -3.55 -10.80
C ALA A 135 12.94 -2.28 -10.34
N LEU A 136 12.13 -2.37 -9.28
CA LEU A 136 11.51 -1.21 -8.63
C LEU A 136 12.53 -0.42 -7.81
N ILE A 137 13.38 -1.09 -7.03
CA ILE A 137 14.46 -0.46 -6.24
C ILE A 137 15.39 0.35 -7.15
N ASP A 138 15.79 -0.20 -8.29
CA ASP A 138 16.69 0.51 -9.23
C ASP A 138 16.05 1.79 -9.78
N ARG A 139 14.73 1.77 -10.03
CA ARG A 139 13.97 2.96 -10.45
C ARG A 139 13.78 4.00 -9.34
N LEU A 140 13.82 3.56 -8.08
CA LEU A 140 13.74 4.46 -6.94
C LEU A 140 15.09 5.14 -6.65
N LYS A 141 16.21 4.51 -7.03
CA LYS A 141 17.57 5.08 -6.90
C LYS A 141 17.97 6.00 -8.06
N GLY A 142 17.33 5.86 -9.22
CA GLY A 142 17.79 6.40 -10.49
C GLY A 142 17.46 7.85 -10.80
N ASP A 143 17.19 8.70 -9.80
CA ASP A 143 17.01 10.15 -9.94
C ASP A 143 17.85 10.88 -8.87
#